data_AF-A0A642V7Q5-F1
#
_entry.id   AF-A0A642V7Q5-F1
#
_cell.length_a   1.000
_cell.length_b   1.000
_cell.length_c   1.000
_cell.angle_alpha   90.00
_cell.angle_beta   90.00
_cell.angle_gamma   90.00
#
_symmetry.space_group_name_H-M   'P 1'
#
loop_
_entity.id
_entity.type
_entity.pdbx_description
1 polymer ?
#
loop_
_entity_poly.entity_id
_entity_poly.type
_entity_poly.pdbx_seq_one_letter_code
_entity_poly.pdbx_strand_id
1 'polypeptide(L)'
;MRPAHHEPSKVQGAIDVILKNGAIGGIKGGIVGLACAGLAHKYWPAYKYITRPFKVFIQLGFIITVGCYSVDTALIEYEKKLRHEHLLEQRRKMEAAVERGEVVDITGKKL
;
A
#
# COMPACT_ATOMS: atom_id res chain seq x y z
N MET A 1 5.68 -19.34 15.11
CA MET A 1 4.96 -18.97 13.87
C MET A 1 5.97 -18.40 12.89
N ARG A 2 6.17 -19.03 11.73
CA ARG A 2 6.98 -18.41 10.66
C ARG A 2 6.11 -17.34 10.01
N PRO A 3 6.56 -16.10 9.93
CA PRO A 3 5.73 -15.02 9.41
C PRO A 3 5.55 -15.17 7.89
N ALA A 4 4.36 -14.81 7.39
CA ALA A 4 3.84 -15.19 6.07
C ALA A 4 4.55 -14.54 4.84
N HIS A 5 5.70 -13.89 5.04
CA HIS A 5 6.42 -13.09 4.04
C HIS A 5 7.56 -13.84 3.34
N HIS A 6 7.51 -15.17 3.23
CA HIS A 6 8.49 -15.99 2.50
C HIS A 6 7.90 -16.77 1.32
N GLU A 7 6.61 -16.56 1.01
CA GLU A 7 6.01 -17.13 -0.19
C GLU A 7 6.33 -16.21 -1.38
N PRO A 8 7.09 -16.66 -2.40
CA PRO A 8 7.54 -15.80 -3.49
C PRO A 8 6.36 -15.20 -4.30
N SER A 9 5.23 -15.91 -4.35
CA SER A 9 3.97 -15.45 -4.95
C SER A 9 3.40 -14.20 -4.25
N LYS A 10 3.41 -14.18 -2.92
CA LYS A 10 2.87 -13.08 -2.10
C LYS A 10 3.73 -11.83 -2.18
N VAL A 11 5.04 -12.00 -2.35
CA VAL A 11 6.01 -10.91 -2.57
C VAL A 11 5.79 -10.26 -3.94
N GLN A 12 5.59 -11.06 -5.00
CA GLN A 12 5.28 -10.52 -6.33
C GLN A 12 3.97 -9.72 -6.33
N GLY A 13 2.91 -10.25 -5.70
CA GLY A 13 1.65 -9.51 -5.56
C GLY A 13 1.80 -8.18 -4.82
N ALA A 14 2.65 -8.12 -3.79
CA ALA A 14 2.95 -6.86 -3.10
C ALA A 14 3.71 -5.88 -4.00
N ILE A 15 4.69 -6.35 -4.79
CA ILE A 15 5.45 -5.52 -5.73
C ILE A 15 4.52 -4.90 -6.79
N ASP A 16 3.58 -5.67 -7.35
CA ASP A 16 2.62 -5.17 -8.33
C ASP A 16 1.70 -4.09 -7.74
N VAL A 17 1.23 -4.29 -6.51
CA VAL A 17 0.43 -3.31 -5.78
C VAL A 17 1.23 -2.02 -5.56
N ILE A 18 2.50 -2.13 -5.18
CA ILE A 18 3.39 -0.98 -4.97
C ILE A 18 3.62 -0.22 -6.28
N LEU A 19 3.97 -0.91 -7.37
CA LEU A 19 4.22 -0.29 -8.67
C LEU A 19 3.00 0.43 -9.20
N LYS A 20 1.83 -0.24 -9.18
CA LYS A 20 0.59 0.32 -9.70
C LYS A 20 0.13 1.53 -8.89
N ASN A 21 0.08 1.40 -7.56
CA ASN A 21 -0.41 2.48 -6.71
C ASN A 21 0.62 3.60 -6.55
N GLY A 22 1.92 3.30 -6.65
CA GLY A 22 3.00 4.28 -6.70
C GLY A 22 2.93 5.14 -7.96
N ALA A 23 2.69 4.52 -9.12
CA ALA A 23 2.50 5.27 -10.37
C ALA A 23 1.25 6.17 -10.31
N ILE A 24 0.12 5.64 -9.85
CA ILE A 24 -1.13 6.40 -9.71
C ILE A 24 -0.97 7.54 -8.68
N GLY A 25 -0.35 7.24 -7.55
CA GLY A 25 -0.08 8.22 -6.48
C GLY A 25 0.89 9.30 -6.94
N GLY A 26 1.94 8.94 -7.68
CA GLY A 26 2.89 9.88 -8.26
C GLY A 26 2.24 10.83 -9.27
N ILE A 27 1.36 10.33 -10.14
CA ILE A 27 0.59 11.17 -11.07
C ILE A 27 -0.33 12.13 -10.30
N LYS A 28 -1.07 11.63 -9.30
CA LYS A 28 -1.93 12.47 -8.45
C LYS A 28 -1.13 13.54 -7.73
N GLY A 29 0.02 13.18 -7.16
CA GLY A 29 0.94 14.11 -6.50
C GLY A 29 1.51 15.15 -7.46
N GLY A 30 1.77 14.77 -8.72
CA GLY A 30 2.22 15.69 -9.77
C GLY A 30 1.16 16.73 -10.14
N ILE A 31 -0.11 16.32 -10.26
CA ILE A 31 -1.25 17.22 -10.52
C ILE A 31 -1.43 18.18 -9.35
N VAL A 32 -1.46 17.66 -8.11
CA VAL A 32 -1.61 18.47 -6.89
C VAL A 32 -0.44 19.46 -6.75
N GLY A 33 0.79 19.00 -6.96
CA GLY A 33 1.97 19.85 -6.95
C GLY A 33 1.85 20.97 -7.99
N LEU A 34 1.38 20.68 -9.20
CA LEU A 34 1.25 21.67 -10.28
C LEU A 34 0.20 22.72 -9.94
N ALA A 35 -0.93 22.30 -9.37
CA ALA A 35 -1.96 23.21 -8.88
C ALA A 35 -1.42 24.11 -7.75
N CYS A 36 -0.70 23.55 -6.79
CA CYS A 36 -0.05 24.30 -5.71
C CYS A 36 1.01 25.27 -6.25
N ALA A 37 1.83 24.86 -7.22
CA ALA A 37 2.83 25.71 -7.86
C ALA A 37 2.18 26.87 -8.64
N GLY A 38 1.07 26.62 -9.33
CA GLY A 38 0.29 27.64 -10.03
C GLY A 38 -0.32 28.67 -9.08
N LEU A 39 -0.89 28.21 -7.96
CA LEU A 39 -1.42 29.09 -6.90
C LEU A 39 -0.30 29.90 -6.24
N ALA A 40 0.82 29.27 -5.88
CA ALA A 40 1.97 29.94 -5.31
C ALA A 40 2.53 31.01 -6.25
N HIS A 41 2.55 30.76 -7.56
CA HIS A 41 3.01 31.74 -8.53
C HIS A 41 2.09 32.97 -8.66
N LYS A 42 0.78 32.79 -8.47
CA LYS A 42 -0.22 33.86 -8.53
C LYS A 42 -0.28 34.71 -7.26
N TYR A 43 -0.24 34.08 -6.09
CA TYR A 43 -0.46 34.77 -4.81
C TYR A 43 0.82 35.17 -4.09
N TRP A 44 1.96 34.53 -4.36
CA TRP A 44 3.20 34.77 -3.61
C TRP A 44 4.28 35.48 -4.46
N PRO A 45 4.50 36.80 -4.27
CA PRO A 45 5.51 37.54 -5.03
C PRO A 45 6.94 37.03 -4.78
N ALA A 46 7.28 36.56 -3.58
CA ALA A 46 8.58 35.94 -3.30
C ALA A 46 8.81 34.65 -4.09
N TYR A 47 7.76 33.90 -4.43
CA TYR A 47 7.85 32.68 -5.25
C TYR A 47 8.23 32.99 -6.71
N LYS A 48 8.07 34.23 -7.18
CA LYS A 48 8.59 34.65 -8.49
C LYS A 48 10.11 34.67 -8.53
N TYR A 49 10.76 35.04 -7.44
CA TYR A 49 12.22 35.20 -7.36
C TYR A 49 12.97 33.92 -6.98
N ILE A 50 12.26 32.88 -6.56
CA ILE A 50 12.84 31.57 -6.26
C ILE A 50 13.45 30.94 -7.53
N THR A 51 14.62 30.31 -7.37
CA THR A 51 15.33 29.60 -8.43
C THR A 51 14.51 28.43 -8.99
N ARG A 52 14.55 28.24 -10.31
CA ARG A 52 13.87 27.12 -10.98
C ARG A 52 14.13 25.73 -10.33
N PRO A 53 15.37 25.34 -9.97
CA PRO A 53 15.60 24.05 -9.31
C PRO A 53 14.84 23.89 -7.98
N PHE A 54 14.71 24.95 -7.18
CA PHE A 54 13.98 24.87 -5.91
C PHE A 54 12.47 24.68 -6.10
N LYS A 55 11.90 25.23 -7.19
CA LYS A 55 10.49 24.98 -7.56
C LYS A 55 10.26 23.51 -7.91
N VAL A 56 11.18 22.92 -8.67
CA VAL A 56 11.12 21.48 -9.00
C VAL A 56 11.31 20.62 -7.75
N PHE A 57 12.18 21.01 -6.83
CA PHE A 57 12.35 20.33 -5.55
C PHE A 57 11.03 20.29 -4.75
N ILE A 58 10.34 21.42 -4.63
CA ILE A 58 9.03 21.48 -3.96
C ILE A 58 8.02 20.57 -4.67
N GLN A 59 7.99 20.60 -5.99
CA GLN A 59 7.12 19.76 -6.82
C GLN A 59 7.35 18.26 -6.56
N LEU A 60 8.62 17.85 -6.50
CA LEU A 60 8.99 16.47 -6.18
C LEU A 60 8.55 16.06 -4.78
N GLY A 61 8.61 16.96 -3.81
CA GLY A 61 8.08 16.73 -2.46
C GLY A 61 6.60 16.32 -2.48
N PHE A 62 5.77 17.01 -3.25
CA PHE A 62 4.35 16.64 -3.41
C PHE A 62 4.17 15.29 -4.10
N ILE A 63 4.93 15.02 -5.16
CA ILE A 63 4.87 13.75 -5.90
C ILE A 63 5.22 12.57 -4.98
N ILE A 64 6.34 12.66 -4.28
CA ILE A 64 6.83 11.59 -3.41
C ILE A 64 5.85 11.36 -2.26
N THR A 65 5.39 12.43 -1.60
CA THR A 65 4.50 12.32 -0.44
C THR A 65 3.18 11.64 -0.80
N VAL A 66 2.54 12.08 -1.89
CA VAL A 66 1.26 11.47 -2.34
C VAL A 66 1.48 10.07 -2.90
N GLY A 67 2.61 9.83 -3.56
CA GLY A 67 3.04 8.51 -4.02
C GLY A 67 3.14 7.51 -2.87
N CYS A 68 3.94 7.83 -1.85
CA CYS A 68 4.12 6.99 -0.66
C CYS A 68 2.79 6.76 0.06
N TYR A 69 2.00 7.81 0.30
CA TYR A 69 0.71 7.68 0.98
C TYR A 69 -0.25 6.72 0.24
N SER A 70 -0.28 6.77 -1.09
CA SER A 70 -1.11 5.88 -1.91
C SER A 70 -0.63 4.43 -1.85
N VAL A 71 0.69 4.22 -1.87
CA VAL A 71 1.31 2.89 -1.73
C VAL A 71 1.01 2.29 -0.37
N ASP A 72 1.24 3.04 0.72
CA ASP A 72 1.04 2.56 2.09
C ASP A 72 -0.42 2.15 2.32
N THR A 73 -1.36 2.97 1.86
CA THR A 73 -2.80 2.68 1.99
C THR A 73 -3.17 1.40 1.24
N ALA A 74 -2.68 1.25 0.00
CA ALA A 74 -2.94 0.06 -0.81
C ALA A 74 -2.29 -1.20 -0.24
N LEU A 75 -1.09 -1.08 0.33
CA LEU A 75 -0.37 -2.20 0.95
C LEU A 75 -1.09 -2.70 2.20
N ILE A 76 -1.58 -1.78 3.05
CA ILE A 76 -2.39 -2.13 4.23
C ILE A 76 -3.68 -2.85 3.81
N GLU A 77 -4.34 -2.40 2.74
CA GLU A 77 -5.55 -3.06 2.24
C GLU A 77 -5.25 -4.46 1.69
N TYR A 78 -4.14 -4.62 0.98
CA TYR A 78 -3.66 -5.91 0.49
C TYR A 78 -3.37 -6.89 1.65
N GLU A 79 -2.67 -6.44 2.69
CA GLU A 79 -2.41 -7.26 3.87
C GLU A 79 -3.69 -7.66 4.61
N LYS A 80 -4.67 -6.75 4.74
CA LYS A 80 -5.98 -7.06 5.33
C LYS A 80 -6.71 -8.14 4.55
N LYS A 81 -6.73 -8.06 3.22
CA LYS A 81 -7.33 -9.08 2.34
C LYS A 81 -6.66 -10.43 2.53
N LEU A 82 -5.33 -10.45 2.50
CA LEU A 82 -4.54 -11.67 2.67
C LEU A 82 -4.78 -12.33 4.03
N ARG A 83 -4.88 -11.52 5.10
CA ARG A 83 -5.21 -12.01 6.45
C ARG A 83 -6.61 -12.62 6.50
N HIS A 84 -7.60 -11.98 5.89
CA HIS A 84 -8.97 -12.50 5.84
C HIS A 84 -9.04 -13.83 5.10
N GLU A 85 -8.38 -13.94 3.95
CA GLU A 85 -8.33 -15.18 3.17
C GLU A 85 -7.71 -16.32 3.99
N HIS A 86 -6.60 -16.06 4.69
CA HIS A 86 -5.96 -17.06 5.54
C HIS A 86 -6.86 -17.51 6.70
N LEU A 87 -7.62 -16.59 7.32
CA LEU A 87 -8.58 -16.93 8.37
C LEU A 87 -9.73 -17.79 7.83
N LEU A 88 -10.22 -17.52 6.61
CA LEU A 88 -11.26 -18.31 5.96
C LEU A 88 -10.77 -19.72 5.62
N GLU A 89 -9.54 -19.85 5.10
CA GLU A 89 -8.93 -21.16 4.86
C GLU A 89 -8.76 -21.97 6.14
N GLN A 90 -8.31 -21.34 7.23
CA GLN A 90 -8.20 -22.00 8.53
C GLN A 90 -9.56 -22.46 9.04
N ARG A 91 -10.60 -21.62 8.95
CA ARG A 91 -11.97 -21.99 9.30
C ARG A 91 -12.46 -23.20 8.51
N ARG A 92 -12.31 -23.18 7.17
CA ARG A 92 -12.68 -24.31 6.31
C ARG A 92 -11.97 -25.61 6.72
N LYS A 93 -10.67 -25.54 7.03
CA LYS A 93 -9.90 -26.70 7.49
C LYS A 93 -10.39 -27.22 8.84
N MET A 94 -10.76 -26.35 9.76
CA MET A 94 -11.34 -26.73 11.05
C MET A 94 -12.73 -27.36 10.88
N GLU A 95 -13.62 -26.75 10.09
CA GLU A 95 -14.95 -27.30 9.80
C GLU A 95 -14.86 -28.70 9.18
N ALA A 96 -13.97 -28.88 8.20
CA ALA A 96 -13.72 -30.19 7.60
C ALA A 96 -13.12 -31.21 8.59
N ALA A 97 -12.42 -30.77 9.64
CA ALA A 97 -11.89 -31.67 10.66
C ALA A 97 -12.95 -32.05 11.71
N VAL A 98 -13.82 -31.10 12.07
CA VAL A 98 -15.01 -31.36 12.90
C VAL A 98 -15.95 -32.37 12.22
N GLU A 99 -16.17 -32.23 10.91
CA GLU A 99 -17.00 -33.17 10.12
C GLU A 99 -16.40 -34.59 10.08
N ARG A 100 -15.07 -34.70 10.16
CA ARG A 100 -14.37 -35.98 10.30
C ARG A 100 -14.39 -36.55 11.73
N GLY A 101 -15.03 -35.87 12.69
CA GLY A 101 -15.13 -36.30 14.09
C GLY A 101 -13.83 -36.14 14.90
N GLU A 102 -12.86 -35.38 14.41
CA GLU A 102 -11.57 -35.18 15.06
C GLU A 102 -11.57 -33.88 15.87
N VAL A 103 -11.20 -33.95 17.15
CA VAL A 103 -11.03 -32.76 17.99
C VAL A 103 -9.70 -32.13 17.63
N VAL A 104 -9.76 -31.06 16.82
CA VAL A 104 -8.58 -30.33 16.38
C VAL A 104 -8.43 -29.06 17.20
N ASP A 105 -7.26 -28.88 17.79
CA ASP A 105 -6.94 -27.71 18.59
C ASP A 105 -6.95 -26.42 17.73
N ILE A 106 -7.00 -25.24 18.35
CA ILE A 106 -7.07 -23.90 17.71
C ILE A 106 -5.95 -23.65 16.68
N THR A 107 -4.95 -24.55 16.64
CA THR A 107 -3.77 -24.54 15.76
C THR A 107 -3.87 -25.51 14.57
N GLY A 108 -4.94 -26.31 14.43
CA GLY A 108 -5.10 -27.23 13.30
C GLY A 108 -4.35 -28.57 13.43
N LYS A 109 -3.78 -28.87 14.61
CA LYS A 109 -3.10 -30.14 14.88
C LYS A 109 -4.09 -31.15 15.48
N LYS A 110 -4.09 -32.39 14.97
CA LYS A 110 -4.80 -33.50 15.63
C LYS A 110 -4.19 -33.72 17.02
N LEU A 111 -5.06 -33.79 18.04
CA LEU A 111 -4.70 -34.29 19.38
C LEU A 111 -4.48 -35.80 19.35
#